data_AF-A0A3P7KHC7-F1
#
_entry.id   AF-A0A3P7KHC7-F1
#
_cell.length_a   1.000
_cell.length_b   1.000
_cell.length_c   1.000
_cell.angle_alpha   90.00
_cell.angle_beta   90.00
_cell.angle_gamma   90.00
#
_symmetry.space_group_name_H-M   'P 1'
#
loop_
_entity.id
_entity.type
_entity.pdbx_description
1 polymer ?
#
loop_
_entity_poly.entity_id
_entity_poly.type
_entity_poly.pdbx_seq_one_letter_code
_entity_poly.pdbx_strand_id
1 'polypeptide(L)'
;MLFQVDHLDQHDIYTLEILPDGCSNSILTRLAHCTTWPDKAVPSSGRMVLRLLKWMQALEAMAPVALVSGAGVGRAGTFLAIDQVCNRLFKGVDASVKEIALEIRKQRAHAISNELQYFFVYSTVLDYIRVSL
;
A
#
# COMPACT_ATOMS: atom_id res chain seq x y z
N MET A 1 24.79 3.47 10.95
CA MET A 1 23.46 2.93 10.57
C MET A 1 22.73 2.57 11.86
N LEU A 2 21.77 3.40 12.27
CA LEU A 2 20.91 3.13 13.42
C LEU A 2 19.59 2.54 12.90
N PHE A 3 19.13 1.44 13.50
CA PHE A 3 17.86 0.81 13.17
C PHE A 3 16.94 0.86 14.37
N GLN A 4 15.76 1.43 14.20
CA GLN A 4 14.65 1.26 15.12
C GLN A 4 13.56 0.46 14.41
N VAL A 5 13.05 -0.57 15.08
CA VAL A 5 11.99 -1.45 14.58
C VAL A 5 10.82 -1.41 15.56
N ASP A 6 9.66 -1.01 15.06
CA ASP A 6 8.40 -1.10 15.78
C ASP A 6 7.61 -2.27 15.21
N HIS A 7 7.38 -3.29 16.06
CA HIS A 7 6.60 -4.48 15.69
C HIS A 7 5.11 -4.20 15.84
N LEU A 8 4.37 -4.23 14.74
CA LEU A 8 2.92 -4.13 14.74
C LEU A 8 2.31 -5.42 14.21
N ASP A 9 1.08 -5.75 14.62
CA ASP A 9 0.39 -6.91 14.08
C ASP A 9 0.37 -6.84 12.54
N GLN A 10 0.96 -7.86 11.90
CA GLN A 10 0.99 -8.10 10.45
C GLN A 10 1.95 -7.22 9.61
N HIS A 11 2.69 -6.29 10.24
CA HIS A 11 3.72 -5.50 9.56
C HIS A 11 4.74 -4.91 10.54
N ASP A 12 5.98 -4.78 10.11
CA ASP A 12 7.03 -4.11 10.88
C ASP A 12 7.30 -2.73 10.30
N ILE A 13 7.51 -1.73 11.15
CA ILE A 13 7.95 -0.39 10.74
C ILE A 13 9.42 -0.21 11.07
N TYR A 14 10.21 0.17 10.08
CA TYR A 14 11.62 0.48 10.22
C TYR A 14 11.84 1.97 9.98
N THR A 15 12.63 2.61 10.85
CA THR A 15 13.23 3.91 10.55
C THR A 15 14.66 3.69 10.11
N LEU A 16 14.97 4.12 8.89
CA LEU A 16 16.24 3.93 8.21
C LEU A 16 16.92 5.28 8.03
N GLU A 17 18.14 5.40 8.54
CA GLU A 17 19.03 6.51 8.21
C GLU A 17 19.98 6.08 7.08
N ILE A 18 19.84 6.71 5.92
CA ILE A 18 20.61 6.42 4.72
C ILE A 18 21.61 7.55 4.50
N LEU A 19 22.90 7.24 4.49
CA LEU A 19 23.96 8.19 4.13
C LEU A 19 24.52 7.80 2.74
N PRO A 20 24.19 8.55 1.68
CA PRO A 20 24.75 8.28 0.35
C PRO A 20 26.27 8.47 0.35
N ASP A 21 26.98 7.66 -0.45
CA ASP A 21 28.43 7.77 -0.57
C ASP A 21 28.84 9.17 -1.04
N GLY A 22 29.81 9.76 -0.33
CA GLY A 22 30.31 11.11 -0.62
C GLY A 22 29.41 12.25 -0.19
N CYS A 23 28.31 11.99 0.51
CA CYS A 23 27.43 13.01 1.08
C CYS A 23 27.66 13.19 2.58
N SER A 24 27.55 14.43 3.06
CA SER A 24 27.65 14.75 4.50
C SER A 24 26.30 14.67 5.23
N ASN A 25 25.20 14.70 4.48
CA ASN A 25 23.85 14.68 5.02
C ASN A 25 23.22 13.30 4.82
N SER A 26 22.64 12.76 5.89
CA SER A 26 21.83 11.57 5.83
C SER A 26 20.37 11.90 5.50
N ILE A 27 19.66 10.90 4.98
CA ILE A 27 18.23 10.94 4.69
C ILE A 27 17.55 9.95 5.62
N LEU A 28 16.56 10.42 6.38
CA LEU A 28 15.68 9.56 7.15
C LEU A 28 14.53 9.07 6.28
N THR A 29 14.33 7.75 6.24
CA THR A 29 13.25 7.08 5.51
C THR A 29 12.53 6.12 6.45
N ARG A 30 11.22 5.96 6.26
CA ARG A 30 10.44 4.95 6.98
C ARG A 30 9.97 3.86 6.01
N LEU A 31 10.13 2.61 6.42
CA LEU A 31 9.74 1.43 5.65
C LEU A 31 8.70 0.64 6.43
N ALA A 32 7.53 0.42 5.84
CA ALA A 32 6.59 -0.58 6.32
C ALA A 32 6.79 -1.89 5.57
N HIS A 33 7.09 -2.97 6.31
CA HIS A 33 7.30 -4.29 5.75
C HIS A 33 6.14 -5.22 6.14
N CYS A 34 5.32 -5.57 5.17
CA CYS A 34 4.26 -6.56 5.33
C CYS A 34 4.79 -7.96 5.02
N THR A 35 4.83 -8.83 6.03
CA THR A 35 5.31 -10.21 5.93
C THR A 35 4.19 -11.23 5.75
N THR A 36 2.93 -10.84 5.98
CA THR A 36 1.79 -11.76 6.05
C THR A 36 0.97 -11.85 4.76
N TRP A 37 1.28 -11.07 3.71
CA TRP A 37 0.55 -11.11 2.44
C TRP A 37 1.17 -12.15 1.49
N PRO A 38 0.51 -13.31 1.24
CA PRO A 38 1.06 -14.35 0.37
C PRO A 38 1.11 -13.93 -1.10
N ASP A 39 2.07 -14.42 -1.87
CA ASP A 39 2.24 -13.99 -3.27
C ASP A 39 1.09 -14.38 -4.21
N LYS A 40 0.57 -15.60 -4.05
CA LYS A 40 -0.46 -16.18 -4.93
C LYS A 40 -1.87 -16.19 -4.30
N ALA A 41 -2.01 -15.59 -3.12
CA ALA A 41 -3.29 -15.51 -2.41
C ALA A 41 -3.53 -14.09 -1.92
N VAL A 42 -4.63 -13.90 -1.20
CA VAL A 42 -4.97 -12.64 -0.55
C VAL A 42 -5.15 -12.88 0.95
N PRO A 43 -4.87 -11.87 1.80
CA PRO A 43 -5.17 -11.96 3.22
C PRO A 43 -6.66 -12.27 3.47
N SER A 44 -6.97 -12.90 4.60
CA SER A 44 -8.35 -13.20 4.99
C SER A 44 -9.18 -11.94 5.31
N SER A 45 -8.54 -10.79 5.53
CA SER A 45 -9.19 -9.51 5.77
C SER A 45 -8.34 -8.35 5.23
N GLY A 46 -9.01 -7.28 4.79
CA GLY A 46 -8.37 -6.04 4.34
C GLY A 46 -7.77 -5.16 5.44
N ARG A 47 -7.99 -5.49 6.73
CA ARG A 47 -7.59 -4.66 7.89
C ARG A 47 -6.12 -4.25 7.87
N MET A 48 -5.23 -5.16 7.53
CA MET A 48 -3.79 -4.90 7.40
C MET A 48 -3.51 -3.79 6.38
N VAL A 49 -4.14 -3.87 5.21
CA VAL A 49 -3.98 -2.88 4.14
C VAL A 49 -4.49 -1.52 4.61
N LEU A 50 -5.68 -1.48 5.23
CA LEU A 50 -6.26 -0.23 5.74
C LEU A 50 -5.39 0.42 6.84
N ARG A 51 -4.76 -0.38 7.72
CA ARG A 51 -3.80 0.12 8.71
C ARG A 51 -2.57 0.75 8.04
N LEU A 52 -2.03 0.11 7.01
CA LEU A 52 -0.90 0.64 6.25
C LEU A 52 -1.25 1.92 5.49
N LEU A 53 -2.46 2.02 4.91
CA LEU A 53 -2.95 3.26 4.30
C LEU A 53 -3.04 4.40 5.31
N LYS A 54 -3.61 4.13 6.49
CA LYS A 54 -3.69 5.11 7.58
C LYS A 54 -2.30 5.54 8.05
N TRP A 55 -1.38 4.59 8.21
CA TRP A 55 0.01 4.89 8.55
C TRP A 55 0.67 5.78 7.49
N MET A 56 0.50 5.45 6.21
CA MET A 56 1.04 6.23 5.09
C MET A 56 0.49 7.66 5.07
N GLN A 57 -0.81 7.84 5.33
CA GLN A 57 -1.43 9.17 5.44
C GLN A 57 -0.84 9.98 6.59
N ALA A 58 -0.57 9.35 7.74
CA ALA A 58 0.03 10.01 8.91
C ALA A 58 1.50 10.42 8.70
N LEU A 59 2.17 9.93 7.65
CA LEU A 59 3.53 10.38 7.31
C LEU A 59 3.55 11.75 6.63
N GLU A 60 2.39 12.26 6.19
CA GLU A 60 2.28 13.51 5.42
C GLU A 60 3.35 13.60 4.31
N ALA A 61 3.57 12.49 3.61
CA ALA A 61 4.67 12.37 2.66
C ALA A 61 4.49 13.39 1.52
N MET A 62 5.35 14.40 1.51
CA MET A 62 5.43 15.41 0.44
C MET A 62 6.11 14.86 -0.83
N ALA A 63 6.65 13.64 -0.77
CA ALA A 63 7.38 12.96 -1.83
C ALA A 63 6.68 11.65 -2.22
N PRO A 64 6.90 11.14 -3.45
CA PRO A 64 6.35 9.87 -3.89
C PRO A 64 6.73 8.72 -2.95
N VAL A 65 5.76 7.85 -2.65
CA VAL A 65 5.98 6.64 -1.84
C VAL A 65 6.38 5.49 -2.74
N ALA A 66 7.50 4.83 -2.42
CA ALA A 66 7.91 3.61 -3.10
C ALA A 66 7.12 2.41 -2.56
N LEU A 67 6.42 1.70 -3.45
CA LEU A 67 5.66 0.49 -3.12
C LEU A 67 6.23 -0.70 -3.88
N VAL A 68 6.70 -1.71 -3.15
CA VAL A 68 7.37 -2.89 -3.72
C VAL A 68 6.71 -4.18 -3.22
N SER A 69 6.63 -5.16 -4.11
CA SER A 69 6.27 -6.56 -3.82
C SER A 69 7.13 -7.45 -4.72
N GLY A 70 6.99 -8.79 -4.67
CA GLY A 70 7.85 -9.72 -5.42
C GLY A 70 8.19 -9.31 -6.86
N ALA A 71 7.17 -9.12 -7.72
CA ALA A 71 7.35 -8.57 -9.08
C ALA A 71 6.91 -7.10 -9.20
N GLY A 72 6.46 -6.49 -8.11
CA GLY A 72 5.96 -5.11 -8.09
C GLY A 72 4.68 -4.87 -8.89
N VAL A 73 3.89 -5.90 -9.24
CA VAL A 73 2.67 -5.75 -10.07
C VAL A 73 1.40 -6.26 -9.36
N GLY A 74 1.45 -7.43 -8.72
CA GLY A 74 0.29 -8.05 -8.07
C GLY A 74 -0.13 -7.32 -6.80
N ARG A 75 0.49 -7.67 -5.66
CA ARG A 75 0.20 -7.07 -4.34
C ARG A 75 0.34 -5.54 -4.36
N ALA A 76 1.38 -5.02 -5.00
CA ALA A 76 1.58 -3.57 -5.14
C ALA A 76 0.44 -2.90 -5.93
N GLY A 77 0.02 -3.47 -7.06
CA GLY A 77 -1.11 -2.94 -7.83
C GLY A 77 -2.43 -3.02 -7.07
N THR A 78 -2.65 -4.11 -6.32
CA THR A 78 -3.83 -4.28 -5.46
C THR A 78 -3.88 -3.23 -4.35
N PHE A 79 -2.77 -3.02 -3.64
CA PHE A 79 -2.67 -2.00 -2.60
C PHE A 79 -2.95 -0.60 -3.16
N LEU A 80 -2.32 -0.26 -4.29
CA LEU A 80 -2.53 1.04 -4.95
C LEU A 80 -3.98 1.23 -5.41
N ALA A 81 -4.63 0.19 -5.91
CA ALA A 81 -6.04 0.26 -6.29
C ALA A 81 -6.95 0.52 -5.08
N ILE A 82 -6.70 -0.14 -3.95
CA ILE A 82 -7.44 0.08 -2.70
C ILE A 82 -7.26 1.52 -2.23
N ASP A 83 -6.03 2.04 -2.21
CA ASP A 83 -5.72 3.44 -1.87
C ASP A 83 -6.53 4.42 -2.73
N GLN A 84 -6.46 4.27 -4.06
CA GLN A 84 -7.15 5.15 -5.00
C GLN A 84 -8.67 5.13 -4.81
N VAL A 85 -9.26 3.94 -4.62
CA VAL A 85 -10.70 3.81 -4.39
C VAL A 85 -11.10 4.46 -3.08
N CYS A 86 -10.40 4.15 -1.97
CA CYS A 86 -10.71 4.71 -0.66
C CYS A 86 -10.55 6.24 -0.65
N ASN A 87 -9.51 6.77 -1.29
CA ASN A 87 -9.27 8.21 -1.38
C ASN A 87 -10.35 8.94 -2.20
N ARG A 88 -10.83 8.35 -3.32
CA ARG A 88 -11.95 8.91 -4.09
C ARG A 88 -13.24 8.92 -3.27
N LEU A 89 -13.56 7.80 -2.61
CA LEU A 89 -14.74 7.70 -1.74
C LEU A 89 -14.68 8.69 -0.58
N PHE A 90 -13.52 8.83 0.08
CA PHE A 90 -13.33 9.80 1.16
C PHE A 90 -13.57 11.25 0.71
N LYS A 91 -13.25 11.57 -0.55
CA LYS A 91 -13.50 12.89 -1.16
C LYS A 91 -14.92 13.06 -1.70
N GLY A 92 -15.80 12.08 -1.51
CA GLY A 92 -17.18 12.10 -2.04
C GLY A 92 -17.23 11.97 -3.57
N VAL A 93 -16.19 11.39 -4.18
CA VAL A 93 -16.10 11.16 -5.62
C VAL A 93 -16.42 9.71 -5.94
N ASP A 94 -17.24 9.49 -6.97
CA ASP A 94 -17.53 8.15 -7.46
C ASP A 94 -16.25 7.38 -7.84
N ALA A 95 -16.18 6.13 -7.39
CA ALA A 95 -15.00 5.30 -7.55
C ALA A 95 -15.35 3.98 -8.26
N SER A 96 -14.92 3.85 -9.51
CA SER A 96 -15.01 2.60 -10.28
C SER A 96 -13.70 1.82 -10.15
N VAL A 97 -13.74 0.67 -9.45
CA VAL A 97 -12.58 -0.22 -9.31
C VAL A 97 -12.04 -0.65 -10.69
N LYS A 98 -12.94 -0.88 -11.67
CA LYS A 98 -12.56 -1.23 -13.04
C LYS A 98 -11.74 -0.14 -13.71
N GLU A 99 -12.19 1.11 -13.63
CA GLU A 99 -11.50 2.24 -14.27
C GLU A 99 -10.14 2.50 -13.62
N ILE A 100 -10.09 2.48 -12.29
CA ILE A 100 -8.84 2.62 -11.53
C ILE A 100 -7.85 1.50 -11.89
N ALA A 101 -8.32 0.25 -11.97
CA ALA A 101 -7.47 -0.86 -12.38
C ALA A 101 -6.91 -0.68 -13.81
N LEU A 102 -7.73 -0.18 -14.74
CA LEU A 102 -7.29 0.13 -16.11
C LEU A 102 -6.29 1.29 -16.13
N GLU A 103 -6.51 2.35 -15.35
CA GLU A 103 -5.58 3.47 -15.20
C GLU A 103 -4.21 3.02 -14.67
N ILE A 104 -4.20 2.19 -13.63
CA ILE A 104 -2.96 1.62 -13.09
C ILE A 104 -2.26 0.77 -14.17
N ARG A 105 -3.01 -0.06 -14.92
CA ARG A 105 -2.44 -0.91 -15.98
C ARG A 105 -1.87 -0.13 -17.17
N LYS A 106 -2.35 1.08 -17.45
CA LYS A 106 -1.74 1.97 -18.45
C LYS A 106 -0.33 2.42 -18.06
N GLN A 107 -0.05 2.50 -16.76
CA GLN A 107 1.26 2.91 -16.24
C GLN A 107 2.16 1.71 -15.90
N ARG A 108 1.57 0.58 -15.51
CA ARG A 108 2.30 -0.63 -15.15
C ARG A 108 1.56 -1.89 -15.60
N ALA A 109 2.08 -2.54 -16.63
CA ALA A 109 1.50 -3.77 -17.17
C ALA A 109 1.33 -4.86 -16.10
N HIS A 110 0.27 -5.66 -16.24
CA HIS A 110 -0.07 -6.78 -15.34
C HIS A 110 -0.35 -6.39 -13.87
N ALA A 111 -0.56 -5.10 -13.58
CA ALA A 111 -1.01 -4.67 -12.25
C ALA A 111 -2.33 -5.37 -11.87
N ILE A 112 -2.43 -5.80 -10.61
CA ILE A 112 -3.52 -6.66 -10.11
C ILE A 112 -3.54 -7.97 -10.92
N SER A 113 -2.68 -8.90 -10.55
CA SER A 113 -2.23 -9.98 -11.43
C SER A 113 -3.21 -11.16 -11.54
N ASN A 114 -4.20 -11.28 -10.65
CA ASN A 114 -5.20 -12.34 -10.68
C ASN A 114 -6.56 -11.87 -10.17
N GLU A 115 -7.59 -12.69 -10.40
CA GLU A 115 -8.96 -12.41 -9.98
C GLU A 115 -9.15 -12.29 -8.46
N LEU A 116 -8.42 -13.07 -7.66
CA LEU A 116 -8.50 -13.01 -6.20
C LEU A 116 -8.05 -11.63 -5.69
N GLN A 117 -6.97 -11.11 -6.25
CA GLN A 117 -6.46 -9.76 -5.98
C GLN A 117 -7.46 -8.69 -6.42
N TYR A 118 -8.13 -8.85 -7.56
CA TYR A 118 -9.14 -7.90 -8.01
C TYR A 118 -10.38 -7.91 -7.10
N PHE A 119 -10.87 -9.09 -6.73
CA PHE A 119 -11.97 -9.25 -5.75
C PHE A 119 -11.58 -8.68 -4.38
N PHE A 120 -10.33 -8.88 -3.96
CA PHE A 120 -9.83 -8.37 -2.69
C PHE A 120 -9.83 -6.84 -2.60
N VAL A 121 -9.73 -6.13 -3.73
CA VAL A 121 -9.94 -4.67 -3.76
C VAL A 121 -11.36 -4.35 -3.29
N TYR A 122 -12.38 -4.99 -3.86
CA TYR A 122 -13.77 -4.77 -3.47
C TYR A 122 -14.02 -5.13 -2.01
N SER A 123 -13.58 -6.31 -1.56
CA SER A 123 -13.81 -6.74 -0.18
C SER A 123 -13.16 -5.79 0.84
N THR A 124 -11.95 -5.31 0.54
CA THR A 124 -11.23 -4.37 1.42
C THR A 124 -11.88 -2.99 1.43
N VAL A 125 -12.37 -2.51 0.29
CA VAL A 125 -13.11 -1.23 0.21
C VAL A 125 -14.43 -1.31 0.97
N LEU A 126 -15.14 -2.44 0.90
CA LEU A 126 -16.34 -2.65 1.72
C LEU A 126 -16.02 -2.66 3.21
N ASP A 127 -14.92 -3.28 3.63
CA ASP A 127 -14.43 -3.21 5.01
C ASP A 127 -14.11 -1.76 5.41
N TYR A 128 -13.51 -0.97 4.53
CA TYR A 128 -13.23 0.45 4.76
C TYR A 128 -14.51 1.25 5.00
N ILE A 129 -15.53 1.06 4.14
CA ILE A 129 -16.83 1.75 4.29
C ILE A 129 -17.50 1.38 5.60
N ARG A 130 -17.49 0.08 5.97
CA ARG A 130 -18.10 -0.40 7.22
C ARG A 130 -17.45 0.14 8.48
N VAL A 131 -16.15 0.43 8.45
CA VAL A 131 -15.40 0.96 9.60
C VAL A 131 -15.45 2.49 9.66
N SER A 132 -15.75 3.15 8.53
CA SER A 132 -15.80 4.62 8.43
C SER A 132 -17.21 5.20 8.64
N LEU A 133 -18.24 4.35 8.61
CA LEU A 133 -19.60 4.64 9.07
C LEU A 133 -19.74 4.33 10.57
#